data_AF-A0A519HLE6-F1
#
_entry.id   AF-A0A519HLE6-F1
#
_cell.length_a   1.000
_cell.length_b   1.000
_cell.length_c   1.000
_cell.angle_alpha   90.00
_cell.angle_beta   90.00
_cell.angle_gamma   90.00
#
_symmetry.space_group_name_H-M   'P 1'
#
loop_
_entity.id
_entity.type
_entity.pdbx_description
1 polymer ?
#
loop_
_entity_poly.entity_id
_entity_poly.type
_entity_poly.pdbx_seq_one_letter_code
_entity_poly.pdbx_strand_id
1 'polypeptide(L)'
;MRSHAAFFAAAETATSSMMAEVFPQIRSCLESAAYALHIHLTPDLAEIWLRRHDSDQSKAAVRKGFSQASVIASIRSKDRHTADVFERLYGEAIDFGGHPNERAVTGSLRIEQTDKGQELHQLWFHGDGIALDHALISTGRAGICALQILQNVFGPRFELLGVNAEILKIRQGL
;
A
#
# COMPACT_ATOMS: atom_id res chain seq x y z
N MET A 1 8.81 10.32 3.58
CA MET A 1 8.10 11.33 2.75
C MET A 1 7.19 10.69 1.70
N ARG A 2 7.68 9.84 0.78
CA ARG A 2 6.84 9.23 -0.26
C ARG A 2 5.67 8.38 0.28
N SER A 3 5.93 7.53 1.28
CA SER A 3 4.87 6.73 1.93
C SER A 3 3.74 7.60 2.50
N HIS A 4 4.10 8.65 3.25
CA HIS A 4 3.15 9.63 3.78
C HIS A 4 2.33 10.33 2.68
N ALA A 5 2.97 10.83 1.62
CA ALA A 5 2.26 11.47 0.52
C ALA A 5 1.29 10.52 -0.19
N ALA A 6 1.67 9.26 -0.39
CA ALA A 6 0.81 8.24 -0.97
C ALA A 6 -0.37 7.89 -0.05
N PHE A 7 -0.18 7.85 1.27
CA PHE A 7 -1.27 7.70 2.23
C PHE A 7 -2.28 8.85 2.14
N PHE A 8 -1.80 10.10 2.09
CA PHE A 8 -2.68 11.27 1.93
C PHE A 8 -3.45 11.21 0.62
N ALA A 9 -2.79 10.90 -0.50
CA ALA A 9 -3.45 10.72 -1.78
C ALA A 9 -4.51 9.60 -1.74
N ALA A 10 -4.23 8.48 -1.07
CA ALA A 10 -5.19 7.39 -0.89
C ALA A 10 -6.42 7.86 -0.09
N ALA A 11 -6.21 8.60 0.99
CA ALA A 11 -7.29 9.13 1.82
C ALA A 11 -8.18 10.11 1.04
N GLU A 12 -7.59 11.08 0.33
CA GLU A 12 -8.32 12.02 -0.52
C GLU A 12 -9.13 11.30 -1.61
N THR A 13 -8.51 10.33 -2.28
CA THR A 13 -9.15 9.52 -3.33
C THR A 13 -10.31 8.69 -2.78
N ALA A 14 -10.15 8.10 -1.59
CA ALA A 14 -11.20 7.35 -0.93
C ALA A 14 -12.37 8.25 -0.52
N THR A 15 -12.09 9.44 0.02
CA THR A 15 -13.13 10.43 0.38
C THR A 15 -13.82 11.05 -0.85
N SER A 16 -13.16 11.03 -2.01
CA SER A 16 -13.73 11.42 -3.30
C SER A 16 -14.51 10.29 -3.97
N SER A 17 -14.63 9.13 -3.30
CA SER A 17 -15.33 7.95 -3.77
C SER A 17 -14.76 7.23 -5.02
N MET A 18 -13.47 7.43 -5.34
CA MET A 18 -12.83 6.83 -6.52
C MET A 18 -12.15 5.48 -6.18
N MET A 19 -12.97 4.45 -5.90
CA MET A 19 -12.54 3.22 -5.22
C MET A 19 -11.35 2.50 -5.85
N ALA A 20 -11.39 2.24 -7.15
CA ALA A 20 -10.32 1.53 -7.84
C ALA A 20 -8.98 2.29 -7.77
N GLU A 21 -9.04 3.63 -7.77
CA GLU A 21 -7.86 4.51 -7.76
C GLU A 21 -7.21 4.63 -6.37
N VAL A 22 -7.89 4.17 -5.31
CA VAL A 22 -7.33 4.14 -3.96
C VAL A 22 -6.21 3.10 -3.85
N PHE A 23 -6.39 1.93 -4.45
CA PHE A 23 -5.49 0.79 -4.28
C PHE A 23 -4.08 0.98 -4.87
N PRO A 24 -3.89 1.65 -6.02
CA PRO A 24 -2.56 2.10 -6.46
C PRO A 24 -1.83 2.96 -5.42
N GLN A 25 -2.55 3.88 -4.76
CA GLN A 25 -1.96 4.76 -3.75
C GLN A 25 -1.64 4.00 -2.45
N ILE A 26 -2.52 3.09 -2.02
CA ILE A 26 -2.25 2.16 -0.91
C ILE A 26 -0.97 1.36 -1.19
N ARG A 27 -0.84 0.78 -2.38
CA ARG A 27 0.36 0.03 -2.77
C ARG A 27 1.62 0.91 -2.68
N SER A 28 1.56 2.12 -3.23
CA SER A 28 2.69 3.06 -3.17
C SER A 28 3.07 3.44 -1.74
N CYS A 29 2.09 3.61 -0.85
CA CYS A 29 2.28 3.87 0.58
C CYS A 29 3.06 2.73 1.25
N LEU A 30 2.59 1.50 1.06
CA LEU A 30 3.16 0.29 1.62
C LEU A 30 4.58 0.03 1.09
N GLU A 31 4.78 0.04 -0.24
CA GLU A 31 6.08 -0.17 -0.88
C GLU A 31 7.12 0.84 -0.41
N SER A 32 6.73 2.11 -0.33
CA SER A 32 7.62 3.18 0.11
C SER A 32 8.09 2.99 1.56
N ALA A 33 7.20 2.54 2.47
CA ALA A 33 7.56 2.25 3.86
C ALA A 33 8.46 1.01 3.95
N ALA A 34 8.11 -0.04 3.22
CA ALA A 34 8.86 -1.29 3.19
C ALA A 34 10.28 -1.10 2.63
N TYR A 35 10.43 -0.32 1.57
CA TYR A 35 11.74 0.00 1.00
C TYR A 35 12.60 0.83 1.96
N ALA A 36 11.99 1.76 2.70
CA ALA A 36 12.71 2.53 3.72
C ALA A 36 13.31 1.60 4.79
N LEU A 37 12.54 0.63 5.29
CA LEU A 37 13.06 -0.37 6.22
C LEU A 37 14.11 -1.28 5.55
N HIS A 38 13.87 -1.73 4.33
CA HIS A 38 14.78 -2.63 3.63
C HIS A 38 16.16 -2.00 3.43
N ILE A 39 16.21 -0.73 3.00
CA ILE A 39 17.45 0.03 2.87
C ILE A 39 18.08 0.31 4.24
N HIS A 40 17.27 0.60 5.27
CA HIS A 40 17.77 0.82 6.62
C HIS A 40 18.51 -0.39 7.19
N LEU A 41 18.04 -1.61 6.90
CA LEU A 41 18.67 -2.85 7.35
C LEU A 41 19.85 -3.29 6.48
N THR A 42 19.88 -2.89 5.21
CA THR A 42 20.95 -3.24 4.27
C THR A 42 21.42 -1.97 3.54
N PRO A 43 22.33 -1.17 4.15
CA PRO A 43 22.71 0.14 3.64
C PRO A 43 23.26 0.16 2.21
N ASP A 44 23.96 -0.90 1.79
CA ASP A 44 24.51 -1.04 0.43
C ASP A 44 23.42 -0.98 -0.66
N LEU A 45 22.17 -1.32 -0.32
CA LEU A 45 21.05 -1.22 -1.25
C LEU A 45 20.75 0.22 -1.66
N ALA A 46 21.09 1.21 -0.83
CA ALA A 46 20.94 2.61 -1.18
C ALA A 46 21.81 2.97 -2.40
N GLU A 47 23.09 2.58 -2.38
CA GLU A 47 24.00 2.82 -3.50
C GLU A 47 23.55 2.05 -4.73
N ILE A 48 23.19 0.76 -4.56
CA ILE A 48 22.67 -0.06 -5.66
C ILE A 48 21.48 0.62 -6.34
N TRP A 49 20.55 1.18 -5.57
CA TRP A 49 19.39 1.92 -6.11
C TRP A 49 19.80 3.21 -6.84
N LEU A 50 20.72 4.00 -6.29
CA LEU A 50 21.19 5.24 -6.93
C LEU A 50 21.87 4.98 -8.28
N ARG A 51 22.57 3.85 -8.39
CA ARG A 51 23.29 3.42 -9.59
C ARG A 51 22.43 2.66 -10.60
N ARG A 52 21.11 2.58 -10.38
CA ARG A 52 20.15 1.82 -11.22
C ARG A 52 20.28 2.08 -12.72
N HIS A 53 20.67 3.28 -13.10
CA HIS A 53 20.70 3.75 -14.48
C HIS A 53 22.10 3.70 -15.12
N ASP A 54 23.13 3.25 -14.41
CA ASP A 54 24.50 3.22 -14.91
C ASP A 54 24.69 2.15 -16.02
N SER A 55 24.01 1.00 -15.88
CA SER A 55 24.13 -0.13 -16.81
C SER A 55 22.99 -1.13 -16.65
N ASP A 56 22.86 -2.06 -17.61
CA ASP A 56 21.94 -3.20 -17.50
C ASP A 56 22.27 -4.11 -16.30
N GLN A 57 23.56 -4.23 -15.96
CA GLN A 57 24.00 -4.97 -14.77
C GLN A 57 23.50 -4.29 -13.49
N SER A 58 23.63 -2.97 -13.39
CA SER A 58 23.13 -2.20 -12.25
C SER A 58 21.61 -2.30 -12.12
N LYS A 59 20.89 -2.24 -13.25
CA LYS A 59 19.43 -2.44 -13.29
C LYS A 59 19.02 -3.83 -12.82
N ALA A 60 19.77 -4.87 -13.21
CA ALA A 60 19.56 -6.24 -12.73
C ALA A 60 19.85 -6.38 -11.23
N ALA A 61 20.91 -5.75 -10.73
CA ALA A 61 21.26 -5.73 -9.31
C ALA A 61 20.13 -5.10 -8.47
N VAL A 62 19.56 -3.98 -8.92
CA VAL A 62 18.39 -3.37 -8.28
C VAL A 62 17.19 -4.29 -8.26
N ARG A 63 16.84 -4.92 -9.39
CA ARG A 63 15.71 -5.87 -9.46
C ARG A 63 15.89 -7.05 -8.50
N LYS A 64 17.11 -7.56 -8.37
CA LYS A 64 17.43 -8.65 -7.44
C LYS A 64 17.31 -8.18 -5.98
N GLY A 65 17.94 -7.05 -5.65
CA GLY A 65 17.97 -6.49 -4.30
C GLY A 65 16.59 -6.10 -3.78
N PHE A 66 15.78 -5.45 -4.61
CA PHE A 66 14.44 -4.95 -4.25
C PHE A 66 13.31 -5.89 -4.65
N SER A 67 13.60 -7.19 -4.74
CA SER A 67 12.56 -8.20 -4.97
C SER A 67 11.58 -8.23 -3.80
N GLN A 68 10.30 -8.47 -4.10
CA GLN A 68 9.25 -8.46 -3.08
C GLN A 68 9.53 -9.42 -1.92
N ALA A 69 10.05 -10.62 -2.21
CA ALA A 69 10.44 -11.58 -1.20
C ALA A 69 11.53 -11.03 -0.24
N SER A 70 12.53 -10.31 -0.76
CA SER A 70 13.61 -9.74 0.05
C SER A 70 13.12 -8.60 0.94
N VAL A 71 12.21 -7.78 0.41
CA VAL A 71 11.59 -6.67 1.14
C VAL A 71 10.69 -7.20 2.27
N ILE A 72 9.86 -8.19 1.98
CA ILE A 72 9.03 -8.87 2.99
C ILE A 72 9.89 -9.53 4.06
N ALA A 73 10.98 -10.22 3.68
CA ALA A 73 11.90 -10.83 4.63
C ALA A 73 12.48 -9.80 5.61
N SER A 74 12.73 -8.57 5.15
CA SER A 74 13.21 -7.48 6.00
C SER A 74 12.17 -7.04 7.02
N ILE A 75 10.89 -6.89 6.62
CA ILE A 75 9.79 -6.60 7.55
C ILE A 75 9.67 -7.74 8.57
N ARG A 76 9.63 -8.98 8.08
CA ARG A 76 9.46 -10.18 8.91
C ARG A 76 10.58 -10.37 9.93
N SER A 77 11.80 -9.94 9.59
CA SER A 77 12.95 -9.95 10.50
C SER A 77 12.77 -9.05 11.74
N LYS A 78 11.90 -8.03 11.65
CA LYS A 78 11.62 -7.08 12.73
C LYS A 78 10.29 -7.37 13.41
N ASP A 79 9.27 -7.67 12.64
CA ASP A 79 7.94 -7.96 13.15
C ASP A 79 7.20 -8.90 12.18
N ARG A 80 6.99 -10.14 12.62
CA ARG A 80 6.28 -11.16 11.84
C ARG A 80 4.82 -10.79 11.59
N HIS A 81 4.13 -10.24 12.58
CA HIS A 81 2.73 -9.87 12.45
C HIS A 81 2.57 -8.72 11.45
N THR A 82 3.43 -7.69 11.54
CA THR A 82 3.44 -6.59 10.57
C THR A 82 3.74 -7.09 9.15
N ALA A 83 4.60 -8.09 8.98
CA ALA A 83 4.85 -8.71 7.67
C ALA A 83 3.62 -9.43 7.12
N ASP A 84 2.91 -10.20 7.95
CA ASP A 84 1.69 -10.90 7.52
C ASP A 84 0.58 -9.90 7.13
N VAL A 85 0.43 -8.80 7.89
CA VAL A 85 -0.48 -7.70 7.55
C VAL A 85 -0.07 -7.01 6.24
N PHE A 86 1.21 -6.71 6.07
CA PHE A 86 1.73 -6.10 4.84
C PHE A 86 1.43 -6.96 3.62
N GLU A 87 1.70 -8.26 3.68
CA GLU A 87 1.45 -9.20 2.57
C GLU A 87 -0.02 -9.22 2.18
N ARG A 88 -0.92 -9.29 3.18
CA ARG A 88 -2.36 -9.26 2.96
C ARG A 88 -2.81 -7.95 2.28
N LEU A 89 -2.46 -6.80 2.86
CA LEU A 89 -2.85 -5.49 2.33
C LEU A 89 -2.25 -5.21 0.95
N TYR A 90 -1.02 -5.66 0.70
CA TYR A 90 -0.38 -5.55 -0.61
C TYR A 90 -1.09 -6.41 -1.66
N GLY A 91 -1.49 -7.64 -1.30
CA GLY A 91 -2.30 -8.51 -2.15
C GLY A 91 -3.66 -7.90 -2.46
N GLU A 92 -4.36 -7.38 -1.45
CA GLU A 92 -5.62 -6.65 -1.63
C GLU A 92 -5.42 -5.44 -2.57
N ALA A 93 -4.34 -4.68 -2.39
CA ALA A 93 -4.02 -3.57 -3.28
C ALA A 93 -3.83 -4.01 -4.72
N ILE A 94 -3.23 -5.18 -4.97
CA ILE A 94 -3.16 -5.75 -6.32
C ILE A 94 -4.57 -6.07 -6.83
N ASP A 95 -5.33 -6.83 -6.05
CA ASP A 95 -6.62 -7.38 -6.47
C ASP A 95 -7.64 -6.28 -6.81
N PHE A 96 -7.66 -5.15 -6.10
CA PHE A 96 -8.75 -4.17 -6.22
C PHE A 96 -8.42 -2.88 -6.98
N GLY A 97 -7.25 -2.78 -7.63
CA GLY A 97 -6.95 -1.62 -8.49
C GLY A 97 -5.48 -1.30 -8.71
N GLY A 98 -4.58 -1.87 -7.91
CA GLY A 98 -3.13 -1.67 -8.04
C GLY A 98 -2.50 -2.32 -9.27
N HIS A 99 -3.29 -3.07 -10.04
CA HIS A 99 -2.99 -3.54 -11.39
C HIS A 99 -4.24 -3.49 -12.27
N PRO A 100 -4.08 -3.40 -13.60
CA PRO A 100 -5.18 -3.59 -14.54
C PRO A 100 -5.57 -5.07 -14.55
N ASN A 101 -6.48 -5.47 -13.66
CA ASN A 101 -7.03 -6.82 -13.57
C ASN A 101 -8.57 -6.81 -13.67
N GLU A 102 -9.19 -8.00 -13.73
CA GLU A 102 -10.62 -8.10 -13.96
C GLU A 102 -11.43 -7.54 -12.80
N ARG A 103 -10.97 -7.71 -11.56
CA ARG A 103 -11.69 -7.23 -10.35
C ARG A 103 -11.70 -5.72 -10.24
N ALA A 104 -10.61 -5.06 -10.61
CA ALA A 104 -10.52 -3.60 -10.65
C ALA A 104 -11.52 -3.00 -11.65
N VAL A 105 -11.69 -3.66 -12.81
CA VAL A 105 -12.64 -3.21 -13.85
C VAL A 105 -14.07 -3.56 -13.45
N THR A 106 -14.33 -4.84 -13.17
CA THR A 106 -15.69 -5.35 -12.91
C THR A 106 -16.26 -4.91 -11.57
N GLY A 107 -15.43 -4.66 -10.57
CA GLY A 107 -15.85 -4.13 -9.27
C GLY A 107 -16.42 -2.71 -9.33
N SER A 108 -16.22 -2.01 -10.46
CA SER A 108 -16.81 -0.71 -10.73
C SER A 108 -17.88 -0.77 -11.83
N LEU A 109 -18.40 -1.95 -12.17
CA LEU A 109 -19.50 -2.10 -13.12
C LEU A 109 -20.84 -2.17 -12.41
N ARG A 110 -21.83 -1.45 -12.94
CA ARG A 110 -23.24 -1.59 -12.59
C ARG A 110 -24.02 -2.05 -13.80
N ILE A 111 -24.76 -3.14 -13.64
CA ILE A 111 -25.66 -3.66 -14.66
C ILE A 111 -27.07 -3.22 -14.30
N GLU A 112 -27.76 -2.58 -15.24
CA GLU A 112 -29.14 -2.13 -15.08
C GLU A 112 -30.02 -2.76 -16.16
N GLN A 113 -31.17 -3.32 -15.76
CA GLN A 113 -32.16 -3.82 -16.71
C GLN A 113 -33.14 -2.70 -17.02
N THR A 114 -33.25 -2.36 -18.31
CA THR A 114 -34.14 -1.31 -18.81
C THR A 114 -35.15 -1.90 -19.78
N ASP A 115 -36.19 -1.13 -20.12
CA ASP A 115 -37.18 -1.52 -21.13
C ASP A 115 -36.56 -1.76 -22.53
N LYS A 116 -35.33 -1.26 -22.77
CA LYS A 116 -34.57 -1.42 -24.02
C LYS A 116 -33.53 -2.54 -23.98
N GLY A 117 -33.42 -3.24 -22.85
CA GLY A 117 -32.45 -4.30 -22.61
C GLY A 117 -31.47 -3.96 -21.47
N GLN A 118 -30.34 -4.65 -21.44
CA GLN A 118 -29.35 -4.52 -20.39
C GLN A 118 -28.36 -3.38 -20.68
N GLU A 119 -28.25 -2.43 -19.77
CA GLU A 119 -27.24 -1.37 -19.79
C GLU A 119 -26.09 -1.71 -18.84
N LEU A 120 -24.87 -1.32 -19.23
CA LEU A 120 -23.65 -1.50 -18.45
C LEU A 120 -23.04 -0.13 -18.19
N HIS A 121 -22.92 0.23 -16.91
CA HIS A 121 -22.35 1.50 -16.48
C HIS A 121 -21.00 1.26 -15.80
N GLN A 122 -19.98 2.00 -16.22
CA GLN A 122 -18.73 2.12 -15.48
C GLN A 122 -18.89 3.22 -14.44
N LEU A 123 -18.78 2.85 -13.17
CA LEU A 123 -18.81 3.77 -12.04
C LEU A 123 -17.41 4.35 -11.80
N TRP A 124 -17.30 5.66 -11.87
CA TRP A 124 -16.07 6.39 -11.54
C TRP A 124 -16.09 6.83 -10.07
N PHE A 125 -17.26 7.26 -9.61
CA PHE A 125 -17.54 7.65 -8.24
C PHE A 125 -18.57 6.70 -7.66
N HIS A 126 -18.22 6.08 -6.53
CA HIS A 126 -19.11 5.19 -5.80
C HIS A 126 -19.95 5.99 -4.79
N GLY A 127 -21.18 5.54 -4.55
CA GLY A 127 -21.98 6.04 -3.43
C GLY A 127 -21.61 5.33 -2.12
N ASP A 128 -22.47 5.51 -1.11
CA ASP A 128 -22.38 4.74 0.13
C ASP A 128 -22.50 3.23 -0.15
N GLY A 129 -21.74 2.44 0.62
CA GLY A 129 -21.81 0.98 0.58
C GLY A 129 -20.45 0.31 0.72
N ILE A 130 -20.44 -1.01 0.50
CA ILE A 130 -19.31 -1.90 0.78
C ILE A 130 -18.03 -1.46 0.05
N ALA A 131 -18.14 -0.92 -1.17
CA ALA A 131 -16.97 -0.47 -1.92
C ALA A 131 -16.28 0.71 -1.22
N LEU A 132 -17.06 1.71 -0.79
CA LEU A 132 -16.58 2.87 -0.03
C LEU A 132 -16.00 2.46 1.32
N ASP A 133 -16.73 1.62 2.07
CA ASP A 133 -16.28 1.11 3.36
C ASP A 133 -14.94 0.37 3.22
N HIS A 134 -14.83 -0.49 2.22
CA HIS A 134 -13.62 -1.26 1.95
C HIS A 134 -12.44 -0.33 1.63
N ALA A 135 -12.60 0.68 0.78
CA ALA A 135 -11.51 1.60 0.45
C ALA A 135 -11.08 2.45 1.65
N LEU A 136 -12.02 2.96 2.45
CA LEU A 136 -11.72 3.75 3.65
C LEU A 136 -10.97 2.90 4.70
N ILE A 137 -11.47 1.69 4.98
CA ILE A 137 -10.86 0.76 5.92
C ILE A 137 -9.46 0.36 5.43
N SER A 138 -9.32 -0.03 4.16
CA SER A 138 -8.04 -0.45 3.59
C SER A 138 -7.01 0.68 3.59
N THR A 139 -7.44 1.92 3.35
CA THR A 139 -6.58 3.12 3.48
C THR A 139 -6.07 3.29 4.90
N GLY A 140 -6.97 3.24 5.89
CA GLY A 140 -6.59 3.34 7.31
C GLY A 140 -5.62 2.24 7.73
N ARG A 141 -5.92 0.99 7.36
CA ARG A 141 -5.06 -0.18 7.65
C ARG A 141 -3.68 -0.03 7.01
N ALA A 142 -3.60 0.42 5.77
CA ALA A 142 -2.33 0.67 5.08
C ALA A 142 -1.49 1.73 5.79
N GLY A 143 -2.12 2.82 6.26
CA GLY A 143 -1.46 3.84 7.07
C GLY A 143 -0.86 3.28 8.37
N ILE A 144 -1.63 2.49 9.12
CA ILE A 144 -1.16 1.87 10.36
C ILE A 144 -0.01 0.89 10.08
N CYS A 145 -0.14 0.03 9.06
CA CYS A 145 0.91 -0.89 8.65
C CYS A 145 2.20 -0.15 8.26
N ALA A 146 2.09 0.93 7.48
CA ALA A 146 3.23 1.77 7.13
C ALA A 146 3.90 2.39 8.37
N LEU A 147 3.12 2.85 9.36
CA LEU A 147 3.66 3.35 10.63
C LEU A 147 4.39 2.25 11.43
N GLN A 148 3.83 1.04 11.50
CA GLN A 148 4.48 -0.11 12.15
C GLN A 148 5.79 -0.51 11.47
N ILE A 149 5.89 -0.35 10.15
CA ILE A 149 7.15 -0.56 9.43
C ILE A 149 8.13 0.58 9.77
N LEU A 150 7.69 1.83 9.69
CA LEU A 150 8.54 3.01 9.87
C LEU A 150 9.04 3.20 11.31
N GLN A 151 8.33 2.68 12.32
CA GLN A 151 8.81 2.68 13.70
C GLN A 151 10.14 1.90 13.82
N ASN A 152 10.37 0.89 12.98
CA ASN A 152 11.62 0.12 12.96
C ASN A 152 12.78 0.86 12.29
N VAL A 153 12.51 1.99 11.63
CA VAL A 153 13.52 2.88 11.02
C VAL A 153 13.76 4.10 11.90
N PHE A 154 12.71 4.65 12.49
CA PHE A 154 12.73 5.91 13.25
C PHE A 154 12.40 5.73 14.73
N GLY A 155 12.71 4.57 15.31
CA GLY A 155 12.33 4.16 16.67
C GLY A 155 12.46 5.25 17.74
N PRO A 156 13.64 5.88 17.91
CA PRO A 156 13.81 6.94 18.91
C PRO A 156 12.85 8.13 18.74
N ARG A 157 12.50 8.50 17.50
CA ARG A 157 11.55 9.58 17.25
C ARG A 157 10.12 9.15 17.55
N PHE A 158 9.75 7.93 17.22
CA PHE A 158 8.42 7.39 17.52
C PHE A 158 8.18 7.27 19.02
N GLU A 159 9.22 6.89 19.77
CA GLU A 159 9.18 6.83 21.24
C GLU A 159 9.06 8.23 21.85
N LEU A 160 9.91 9.18 21.44
CA LEU A 160 9.90 10.56 21.91
C LEU A 160 8.52 11.24 21.71
N LEU A 161 7.86 10.96 20.59
CA LEU A 161 6.57 11.53 20.24
C LEU A 161 5.37 10.74 20.82
N GLY A 162 5.60 9.64 21.55
CA GLY A 162 4.54 8.79 22.08
C GLY A 162 3.75 8.00 21.02
N VAL A 163 4.20 8.00 19.76
CA VAL A 163 3.50 7.39 18.62
C VAL A 163 3.41 5.88 18.77
N ASN A 164 4.42 5.24 19.37
CA ASN A 164 4.39 3.79 19.64
C ASN A 164 3.15 3.37 20.45
N ALA A 165 2.81 4.14 21.49
CA ALA A 165 1.66 3.84 22.33
C ALA A 165 0.33 4.04 21.57
N GLU A 166 0.25 5.06 20.71
CA GLU A 166 -0.94 5.30 19.88
C GLU A 166 -1.13 4.22 18.82
N ILE A 167 -0.06 3.78 18.15
CA ILE A 167 -0.11 2.67 17.18
C ILE A 167 -0.67 1.40 17.83
N LEU A 168 -0.25 1.08 19.06
CA LEU A 168 -0.74 -0.09 19.79
C LEU A 168 -2.25 -0.05 20.06
N LYS A 169 -2.84 1.14 20.23
CA LYS A 169 -4.29 1.31 20.43
C LYS A 169 -5.05 1.12 19.11
N ILE A 170 -4.58 1.74 18.04
CA ILE A 170 -5.30 1.76 16.74
C ILE A 170 -5.11 0.48 15.92
N ARG A 171 -4.05 -0.30 16.17
CA ARG A 171 -3.79 -1.55 15.44
C ARG A 171 -4.76 -2.69 15.73
N GLN A 172 -5.71 -2.51 16.66
CA GLN A 172 -6.70 -3.54 16.99
C GLN A 172 -7.58 -3.94 15.79
N GLY A 173 -7.65 -3.10 14.75
CA GLY A 173 -8.38 -3.38 13.51
C GLY A 173 -7.57 -4.00 12.35
N LEU A 174 -6.31 -4.38 12.59
CA LEU A 174 -5.40 -4.99 11.60
C LEU A 174 -5.50 -6.51 11.51
#